data_AF-A0A6I4Q8K1-F1
#
_entry.id   AF-A0A6I4Q8K1-F1
#
_cell.length_a   1.000
_cell.length_b   1.000
_cell.length_c   1.000
_cell.angle_alpha   90.00
_cell.angle_beta   90.00
_cell.angle_gamma   90.00
#
_symmetry.space_group_name_H-M   'P 1'
#
loop_
_entity.id
_entity.type
_entity.pdbx_description
1 polymer ?
#
loop_
_entity_poly.entity_id
_entity_poly.type
_entity_poly.pdbx_seq_one_letter_code
_entity_poly.pdbx_strand_id
1 'polypeptide(L)'
;MINLSRFYKHYFGFIVGLFALTVLTSCQVFHKDIRMTKLSPTQQQQINELLKKSATRCIGTYLIDLPIEFKVNEEGYFDYQSNPITTIATKQQYLPPFKQMIARREQELRNTKPVDPLDGNYLKQVYPVHTH
;
A
#
# COMPACT_ATOMS: atom_id res chain seq x y z
N MET A 1 32.46 10.55 -51.31
CA MET A 1 31.52 11.26 -50.42
C MET A 1 30.68 10.23 -49.67
N ILE A 2 30.87 10.10 -48.36
CA ILE A 2 30.11 9.17 -47.52
C ILE A 2 28.68 9.75 -47.36
N ASN A 3 27.67 8.95 -47.68
CA ASN A 3 26.27 9.38 -47.69
C ASN A 3 25.71 9.46 -46.25
N LEU A 4 25.97 10.59 -45.59
CA LEU A 4 25.66 10.88 -44.20
C LEU A 4 24.16 10.68 -43.86
N SER A 5 23.27 10.93 -44.82
CA SER A 5 21.82 10.75 -44.66
C SER A 5 21.42 9.27 -44.48
N ARG A 6 22.10 8.36 -45.18
CA ARG A 6 21.86 6.91 -45.09
C ARG A 6 22.36 6.36 -43.76
N PHE A 7 23.50 6.87 -43.28
CA PHE A 7 24.07 6.54 -41.97
C PHE A 7 23.14 7.00 -40.84
N TYR A 8 22.63 8.22 -40.89
CA TYR A 8 21.70 8.75 -39.89
C TYR A 8 20.39 7.96 -39.86
N LYS A 9 19.86 7.56 -41.01
CA LYS A 9 18.64 6.74 -41.10
C LYS A 9 18.82 5.35 -40.47
N HIS A 10 19.97 4.70 -40.68
CA HIS A 10 20.29 3.42 -40.04
C HIS A 10 20.52 3.58 -38.53
N TYR A 11 21.21 4.65 -38.11
CA TYR A 11 21.46 4.94 -36.70
C TYR A 11 20.16 5.24 -35.93
N PHE A 12 19.27 6.04 -36.52
CA PHE A 12 17.95 6.32 -35.94
C PHE A 12 17.08 5.07 -35.84
N GLY A 13 17.07 4.22 -36.88
CA GLY A 13 16.37 2.94 -36.85
C GLY A 13 16.89 2.01 -35.75
N PHE A 14 18.21 2.01 -35.52
CA PHE A 14 18.83 1.23 -34.44
C PHE A 14 18.41 1.74 -33.05
N ILE A 15 18.39 3.05 -32.82
CA ILE A 15 17.95 3.64 -31.55
C ILE A 15 16.48 3.31 -31.26
N VAL A 16 15.59 3.44 -32.25
CA VAL A 16 14.17 3.09 -32.09
C VAL A 16 14.01 1.60 -31.78
N GLY A 17 14.77 0.73 -32.43
CA GLY A 17 14.79 -0.70 -32.13
C GLY A 17 15.22 -1.01 -30.70
N LEU A 18 16.27 -0.34 -30.20
CA LEU A 18 16.71 -0.49 -28.81
C LEU A 18 15.65 0.00 -27.81
N PHE A 19 15.01 1.14 -28.08
CA PHE A 19 13.91 1.64 -27.25
C PHE A 19 12.72 0.69 -27.24
N ALA A 20 12.34 0.12 -28.38
CA ALA A 20 11.27 -0.87 -28.43
C ALA A 20 11.60 -2.12 -27.60
N LEU A 21 12.86 -2.58 -27.65
CA LEU A 21 13.32 -3.73 -26.86
C LEU A 21 13.29 -3.43 -25.36
N THR A 22 13.73 -2.25 -24.92
CA THR A 22 13.70 -1.89 -23.49
C THR A 22 12.27 -1.72 -22.97
N VAL A 23 11.36 -1.18 -23.77
CA VAL A 23 9.93 -1.08 -23.42
C VAL A 23 9.30 -2.47 -23.35
N LEU A 24 9.59 -3.36 -24.30
CA LEU A 24 9.08 -4.73 -24.31
C LEU A 24 9.56 -5.54 -23.09
N THR A 25 10.85 -5.48 -22.77
CA THR A 25 11.39 -6.19 -21.59
C THR A 25 10.83 -5.62 -20.30
N SER A 26 10.71 -4.30 -20.19
CA SER A 26 10.08 -3.64 -19.03
C SER A 26 8.63 -4.09 -18.89
N CYS A 27 7.86 -4.07 -19.98
CA CYS A 27 6.47 -4.52 -19.98
C CYS A 27 6.33 -5.97 -19.50
N GLN A 28 7.19 -6.88 -19.99
CA GLN A 28 7.21 -8.28 -19.55
C GLN A 28 7.53 -8.43 -18.05
N VAL A 29 8.46 -7.63 -17.52
CA VAL A 29 8.79 -7.64 -16.09
C VAL A 29 7.62 -7.13 -15.24
N PHE A 30 6.97 -6.03 -15.65
CA PHE A 30 5.82 -5.47 -14.93
C PHE A 30 4.55 -6.33 -15.05
N HIS A 31 4.38 -7.08 -16.14
CA HIS A 31 3.24 -8.00 -16.32
C HIS A 31 3.41 -9.35 -15.61
N LYS A 32 4.58 -9.62 -15.02
CA LYS A 32 4.84 -10.87 -14.32
C LYS A 32 4.01 -10.91 -13.04
N ASP A 33 2.88 -11.62 -13.09
CA ASP A 33 2.02 -11.81 -11.93
C ASP A 33 2.81 -12.54 -10.83
N ILE A 34 2.97 -11.87 -9.68
CA ILE A 34 3.65 -12.41 -8.50
C ILE A 34 2.98 -13.74 -8.08
N ARG A 35 1.67 -13.90 -8.30
CA ARG A 35 0.90 -15.13 -8.01
C ARG A 35 1.36 -16.35 -8.81
N MET A 36 2.04 -16.15 -9.94
CA MET A 36 2.53 -17.24 -10.80
C MET A 36 3.99 -17.64 -10.49
N THR A 37 4.63 -17.00 -9.50
CA THR A 37 6.00 -17.33 -9.13
C THR A 37 6.04 -18.64 -8.35
N LYS A 38 6.57 -19.71 -8.98
CA LYS A 38 6.87 -20.96 -8.29
C LYS A 38 8.19 -20.83 -7.53
N LEU A 39 8.18 -21.18 -6.26
CA LEU A 39 9.39 -21.22 -5.45
C LEU A 39 10.27 -22.39 -5.89
N SER A 40 11.60 -22.20 -5.85
CA SER A 40 12.52 -23.31 -5.98
C SER A 40 12.38 -24.26 -4.78
N PRO A 41 12.77 -25.54 -4.90
CA PRO A 41 12.70 -26.48 -3.77
C PRO A 41 13.41 -25.96 -2.51
N THR A 42 14.57 -25.31 -2.68
CA THR A 42 15.33 -24.71 -1.59
C THR A 42 14.57 -23.56 -0.93
N GLN A 43 13.94 -22.67 -1.71
CA GLN A 43 13.15 -21.56 -1.18
C GLN A 43 11.91 -22.08 -0.44
N GLN A 44 11.24 -23.10 -1.00
CA GLN A 44 10.10 -23.73 -0.36
C GLN A 44 10.48 -24.33 1.00
N GLN A 45 11.63 -25.01 1.08
CA GLN A 45 12.14 -25.57 2.33
C GLN A 45 12.40 -24.47 3.38
N GLN A 46 13.04 -23.36 2.99
CA GLN A 46 13.29 -22.23 3.88
C GLN A 46 12.00 -21.61 4.42
N ILE A 47 11.00 -21.42 3.56
CA ILE A 47 9.68 -20.91 3.99
C ILE A 47 9.01 -21.89 4.95
N ASN A 48 9.04 -23.19 4.65
CA ASN A 48 8.46 -24.19 5.52
C ASN A 48 9.10 -24.16 6.92
N GLU A 49 10.43 -24.02 7.02
CA GLU A 49 11.12 -23.87 8.31
C GLU A 49 10.70 -22.59 9.05
N LEU A 50 10.57 -21.45 8.35
CA LEU A 50 10.08 -20.20 8.95
C LEU A 50 8.64 -20.32 9.47
N LEU A 51 7.79 -21.06 8.76
CA LEU A 51 6.39 -21.24 9.12
C LEU A 51 6.13 -22.35 10.13
N LYS A 52 7.11 -23.22 10.44
CA LYS A 52 6.98 -24.23 11.52
C LYS A 52 6.63 -23.61 12.87
N LYS A 53 7.13 -22.40 13.12
CA LYS A 53 6.83 -21.61 14.33
C LYS A 53 6.07 -20.35 13.92
N SER A 54 4.88 -20.53 13.37
CA SER A 54 3.98 -19.45 12.99
C SER A 54 2.82 -19.30 13.97
N ALA A 55 2.20 -18.14 13.93
CA ALA A 55 0.93 -17.85 14.58
C ALA A 55 0.00 -17.20 13.57
N THR A 56 -1.29 -17.57 13.63
CA THR A 56 -2.33 -16.94 12.82
C THR A 56 -2.53 -15.49 13.27
N ARG A 57 -2.47 -14.56 12.32
CA ARG A 57 -2.67 -13.12 12.50
C ARG A 57 -3.82 -12.65 11.62
N CYS A 58 -4.54 -11.63 12.07
CA CYS A 58 -5.62 -11.01 11.32
C CYS A 58 -5.10 -9.77 10.59
N ILE A 59 -5.33 -9.69 9.27
CA ILE A 59 -5.11 -8.47 8.48
C ILE A 59 -6.39 -8.15 7.72
N GLY A 60 -7.07 -7.07 8.13
CA GLY A 60 -8.39 -6.72 7.59
C GLY A 60 -9.38 -7.87 7.79
N THR A 61 -9.84 -8.47 6.70
CA THR A 61 -10.77 -9.61 6.67
C THR A 61 -10.07 -10.96 6.51
N TYR A 62 -8.74 -10.99 6.39
CA TYR A 62 -7.98 -12.20 6.12
C TYR A 62 -7.27 -12.72 7.37
N LEU A 63 -7.12 -14.04 7.43
CA LEU A 63 -6.24 -14.73 8.36
C LEU A 63 -4.98 -15.15 7.60
N ILE A 64 -3.81 -14.84 8.16
CA ILE A 64 -2.52 -15.21 7.61
C ILE A 64 -1.63 -15.81 8.69
N ASP A 65 -0.86 -16.83 8.33
CA ASP A 65 0.13 -17.39 9.25
C ASP A 65 1.46 -16.65 9.06
N LEU A 66 1.95 -16.05 10.13
CA LEU A 66 3.24 -15.34 10.15
C LEU A 66 4.17 -15.95 11.19
N PRO A 67 5.49 -15.96 10.97
CA PRO A 67 6.47 -16.37 11.98
C PRO A 67 6.24 -15.62 13.29
N ILE A 68 6.41 -16.29 14.43
CA ILE A 68 6.20 -15.67 15.76
C ILE A 68 7.11 -14.46 15.97
N GLU A 69 8.29 -14.47 15.35
CA GLU A 69 9.29 -13.40 15.39
C GLU A 69 8.87 -12.18 14.56
N PHE A 70 7.83 -12.27 13.73
CA PHE A 70 7.32 -11.15 12.96
C PHE A 70 6.77 -10.06 13.89
N LYS A 71 7.39 -8.89 13.83
CA LYS A 71 6.98 -7.70 14.58
C LYS A 71 6.36 -6.69 13.62
N VAL A 72 5.19 -6.19 14.00
CA VAL A 72 4.57 -5.05 13.32
C VAL A 72 5.34 -3.79 13.74
N ASN A 73 5.48 -2.85 12.81
CA ASN A 73 6.03 -1.54 13.13
C ASN A 73 5.15 -0.80 14.13
N GLU A 74 5.72 0.15 14.87
CA GLU A 74 4.96 1.00 15.80
C GLU A 74 3.91 1.86 15.09
N GLU A 75 4.07 2.07 13.78
CA GLU A 75 3.13 2.79 12.92
C GLU A 75 2.74 1.91 11.72
N GLY A 76 1.46 1.95 11.36
CA GLY A 76 0.93 1.18 10.24
C GLY A 76 -0.18 1.94 9.52
N TYR A 77 -0.27 1.74 8.20
CA TYR A 77 -1.30 2.32 7.35
C TYR A 77 -2.06 1.21 6.64
N PHE A 78 -3.38 1.32 6.62
CA PHE A 78 -4.26 0.40 5.90
C PHE A 78 -5.21 1.21 5.02
N ASP A 79 -5.07 1.04 3.71
CA ASP A 79 -5.96 1.68 2.74
C ASP A 79 -7.20 0.82 2.52
N TYR A 80 -8.32 1.31 3.02
CA TYR A 80 -9.63 0.76 2.71
C TYR A 80 -10.11 1.35 1.38
N GLN A 81 -10.29 0.47 0.38
CA GLN A 81 -10.80 0.86 -0.95
C GLN A 81 -12.29 1.23 -0.89
N SER A 82 -12.56 2.43 -0.37
CA SER A 82 -13.82 3.16 -0.52
C SER A 82 -13.68 4.24 -1.60
N ASN A 83 -14.77 4.94 -1.91
CA ASN A 83 -14.74 6.15 -2.74
C ASN A 83 -15.22 7.35 -1.89
N PRO A 84 -14.34 8.25 -1.44
CA PRO A 84 -12.88 8.27 -1.63
C PRO A 84 -12.16 7.17 -0.84
N ILE A 85 -10.91 6.85 -1.20
CA ILE A 85 -10.08 5.87 -0.46
C ILE A 85 -9.90 6.37 0.98
N THR A 86 -10.15 5.49 1.94
CA THR A 86 -9.97 5.80 3.37
C THR A 86 -8.70 5.16 3.88
N THR A 87 -7.72 5.97 4.27
CA THR A 87 -6.49 5.47 4.92
C THR A 87 -6.69 5.43 6.43
N ILE A 88 -6.57 4.25 7.01
CA ILE A 88 -6.58 4.04 8.46
C ILE A 88 -5.13 4.02 8.94
N ALA A 89 -4.75 5.03 9.72
CA ALA A 89 -3.45 5.10 10.38
C ALA A 89 -3.55 4.50 11.79
N THR A 90 -2.58 3.66 12.13
CA THR A 90 -2.40 3.07 13.46
C THR A 90 -1.05 3.49 14.00
N LYS A 91 -1.00 3.86 15.28
CA LYS A 91 0.23 4.24 15.97
C LYS A 91 0.20 3.73 17.39
N GLN A 92 1.24 3.03 17.80
CA GLN A 92 1.45 2.66 19.18
C GLN A 92 1.79 3.93 19.98
N GLN A 93 1.01 4.21 21.02
CA GLN A 93 1.22 5.36 21.90
C GLN A 93 1.06 4.94 23.36
N TYR A 94 1.85 5.56 24.24
CA TYR A 94 1.62 5.44 25.68
C TYR A 94 0.29 6.06 26.07
N LEU A 95 -0.34 5.52 27.12
CA LEU A 95 -1.67 5.94 27.54
C LEU A 95 -1.78 7.44 27.88
N PRO A 96 -0.84 8.07 28.61
CA PRO A 96 -0.93 9.49 28.91
C PRO A 96 -0.96 10.42 27.67
N PRO A 97 -0.01 10.35 26.72
CA PRO A 97 -0.06 11.20 25.53
C PRO A 97 -1.26 10.90 24.64
N PHE A 98 -1.73 9.64 24.59
CA PHE A 98 -2.97 9.29 23.87
C PHE A 98 -4.18 10.02 24.46
N LYS A 99 -4.35 10.01 25.78
CA LYS A 99 -5.45 10.76 26.45
C LYS A 99 -5.37 12.26 26.17
N GLN A 100 -4.16 12.83 26.22
CA GLN A 100 -3.95 14.24 25.93
C GLN A 100 -4.31 14.59 24.48
N MET A 101 -3.94 13.74 23.52
CA MET A 101 -4.30 13.91 22.11
C MET A 101 -5.81 13.94 21.91
N ILE A 102 -6.55 12.97 22.49
CA ILE A 102 -8.01 12.91 22.41
C ILE A 102 -8.64 14.16 23.03
N ALA A 103 -8.23 14.56 24.24
CA ALA A 103 -8.77 15.73 24.91
C ALA A 103 -8.57 17.02 24.10
N ARG A 104 -7.38 17.20 23.52
CA ARG A 104 -7.09 18.35 22.64
C ARG A 104 -7.97 18.33 21.40
N ARG A 105 -8.09 17.19 20.73
CA ARG A 105 -8.91 17.06 19.52
C ARG A 105 -10.38 17.35 19.80
N GLU A 106 -10.90 16.87 20.92
CA GLU A 106 -12.28 17.18 21.32
C GLU A 106 -12.47 18.68 21.61
N GLN A 107 -11.50 19.34 22.25
CA GLN A 107 -11.57 20.77 22.50
C GLN A 107 -11.54 21.58 21.20
N GLU A 108 -10.67 21.21 20.24
CA GLU A 108 -10.64 21.79 18.90
C GLU A 108 -11.98 21.65 18.19
N LEU A 109 -12.58 20.44 18.22
CA LEU A 109 -13.88 20.17 17.63
C LEU A 109 -15.01 21.00 18.27
N ARG A 110 -15.03 21.12 19.60
CA ARG A 110 -16.01 21.98 20.31
C ARG A 110 -15.90 23.45 19.92
N ASN A 111 -14.68 23.92 19.63
CA ASN A 111 -14.42 25.31 19.25
C ASN A 111 -14.57 25.58 17.75
N THR A 112 -14.71 24.54 16.93
CA THR A 112 -14.91 24.67 15.49
C THR A 112 -16.39 24.87 15.21
N LYS A 113 -16.74 25.97 14.53
CA LYS A 113 -18.09 26.19 14.04
C LYS A 113 -18.25 25.51 12.68
N PRO A 114 -19.39 24.85 12.41
CA PRO A 114 -19.68 24.33 11.09
C PRO A 114 -19.82 25.48 10.08
N VAL A 115 -19.61 25.20 8.80
CA VAL A 115 -19.85 26.17 7.71
C VAL A 115 -21.36 26.41 7.54
N ASP A 116 -22.16 25.34 7.62
CA ASP A 116 -23.63 25.40 7.69
C ASP A 116 -24.09 25.15 9.14
N PRO A 117 -24.89 26.03 9.77
CA PRO A 117 -25.48 25.79 11.09
C PRO A 117 -26.22 24.46 11.23
N LEU A 118 -26.76 23.89 10.14
CA LEU A 118 -27.41 22.57 10.12
C LEU A 118 -26.43 21.41 10.38
N ASP A 119 -25.15 21.59 10.05
CA ASP A 119 -24.09 20.60 10.30
C ASP A 119 -23.57 20.66 11.74
N GLY A 120 -23.97 21.67 12.53
CA GLY A 120 -23.49 21.92 13.89
C GLY A 120 -23.85 20.85 14.90
N ASN A 121 -24.96 20.15 14.69
CA ASN A 121 -25.35 19.00 15.51
C ASN A 121 -24.59 17.72 15.12
N TYR A 122 -23.90 17.72 13.98
CA TYR A 122 -23.31 16.56 13.31
C TYR A 122 -21.79 16.65 13.14
N LEU A 123 -21.07 17.49 13.91
CA LEU A 123 -19.59 17.46 13.98
C LEU A 123 -19.01 16.09 14.43
N LYS A 124 -19.87 15.11 14.72
CA LYS A 124 -19.56 13.68 14.59
C LYS A 124 -20.13 13.22 13.24
N GLN A 125 -19.32 13.22 12.19
CA GLN A 125 -19.69 12.54 10.95
C GLN A 125 -19.91 11.05 11.29
N VAL A 126 -21.16 10.65 11.50
CA VAL A 126 -21.54 9.25 11.74
C VAL A 126 -21.54 8.59 10.38
N TYR A 127 -20.47 7.87 10.06
CA TYR A 127 -20.44 7.02 8.88
C TYR A 127 -21.26 5.76 9.20
N PRO A 128 -22.41 5.54 8.53
CA PRO A 128 -23.10 4.27 8.67
C PRO A 128 -22.18 3.17 8.16
N VAL A 129 -21.92 2.16 8.98
CA VAL A 129 -21.34 0.91 8.50
C VAL A 129 -22.46 0.24 7.69
N HIS A 130 -22.31 0.19 6.37
CA HIS A 130 -23.19 -0.60 5.53
C HIS A 130 -22.99 -2.08 5.87
N THR A 131 -23.86 -2.62 6.73
CA THR A 131 -24.07 -4.06 6.85
C THR A 131 -25.01 -4.49 5.73
N HIS A 132 -24.51 -5.36 4.86
CA HIS A 132 -25.28 -6.05 3.82
C HIS A 132 -26.48 -6.81 4.39
#